data_AF-A0A936I4K0-F1
#
_entry.id   AF-A0A936I4K0-F1
#
_cell.length_a   1.000
_cell.length_b   1.000
_cell.length_c   1.000
_cell.angle_alpha   90.00
_cell.angle_beta   90.00
_cell.angle_gamma   90.00
#
_symmetry.space_group_name_H-M   'P 1'
#
loop_
_entity.id
_entity.type
_entity.pdbx_description
1 polymer ?
#
loop_
_entity_poly.entity_id
_entity_poly.type
_entity_poly.pdbx_seq_one_letter_code
_entity_poly.pdbx_strand_id
1 'polypeptide(L)' 'MSSRKKTLILSQPPLKEGTKHIKVRLDARTTVLLKSMKAFAFWKERYPQAAVIE' A
#
# COMPACT_ATOMS: atom_id res chain seq x y z
N MET A 1 36.87 24.10 -5.14
CA MET A 1 35.75 23.84 -6.08
C MET A 1 34.52 23.50 -5.27
N SER A 2 33.42 24.25 -5.43
CA SER A 2 32.22 24.16 -4.60
C SER A 2 31.42 22.88 -4.88
N SER A 3 31.25 22.04 -3.85
CA SER A 3 30.39 20.87 -3.90
C SER A 3 28.93 21.33 -3.91
N ARG A 4 28.26 21.24 -5.08
CA ARG A 4 26.82 21.45 -5.19
C ARG A 4 26.09 20.32 -4.45
N LYS A 5 25.76 20.56 -3.18
CA LYS A 5 24.90 19.66 -2.39
C LYS A 5 23.51 19.64 -3.04
N LYS A 6 23.14 18.51 -3.66
CA LYS A 6 21.78 18.29 -4.17
C LYS A 6 20.81 18.32 -2.99
N THR A 7 19.80 19.18 -3.06
CA THR A 7 18.72 19.24 -2.07
C THR A 7 17.99 17.90 -2.05
N LEU A 8 18.07 17.18 -0.93
CA LEU A 8 17.29 15.97 -0.68
C LEU A 8 15.83 16.40 -0.47
N ILE A 9 15.07 16.46 -1.57
CA ILE A 9 13.62 16.60 -1.50
C ILE A 9 13.10 15.23 -1.06
N LEU A 10 12.50 15.17 0.12
CA LEU A 10 11.79 13.99 0.61
C LEU A 10 10.46 13.83 -0.14
N SER A 11 10.53 13.65 -1.47
CA SER A 11 9.37 13.34 -2.28
C SER A 11 8.95 11.90 -1.97
N GLN A 12 7.65 11.69 -1.76
CA GLN A 12 7.08 10.34 -1.68
C GLN A 12 7.55 9.56 -2.92
N PRO A 13 8.18 8.39 -2.76
CA PRO A 13 8.65 7.63 -3.90
C PRO A 13 7.47 7.35 -4.83
N PRO A 14 7.61 7.55 -6.14
CA PRO A 14 6.54 7.31 -7.08
C PRO A 14 6.08 5.86 -6.92
N LEU A 15 4.76 5.68 -6.76
CA LEU A 15 4.14 4.36 -6.79
C LEU A 15 4.56 3.72 -8.12
N LYS A 16 5.38 2.67 -8.05
CA LYS A 16 5.90 2.00 -9.25
C LYS A 16 4.71 1.61 -10.14
N GLU A 17 4.59 2.26 -11.29
CA GLU A 17 3.59 1.96 -12.30
C GLU A 17 3.69 0.47 -12.66
N GLY A 18 2.60 -0.27 -12.43
CA GLY A 18 2.54 -1.73 -12.59
C GLY A 18 2.36 -2.52 -11.30
N THR A 19 2.44 -1.89 -10.13
CA THR A 19 2.12 -2.58 -8.86
C THR A 19 0.60 -2.64 -8.68
N LYS A 20 -0.02 -3.76 -9.05
CA LYS A 20 -1.44 -4.04 -8.81
C LYS A 20 -1.66 -4.17 -7.29
N HIS A 21 -2.15 -3.10 -6.69
CA HIS A 21 -2.56 -3.12 -5.29
C HIS A 21 -4.03 -3.52 -5.24
N ILE A 22 -4.37 -4.35 -4.27
CA ILE A 22 -5.74 -4.78 -3.99
C ILE A 22 -6.21 -3.95 -2.81
N LYS A 23 -7.26 -3.18 -3.02
CA LYS A 23 -7.87 -2.37 -1.96
C LYS A 23 -8.84 -3.25 -1.19
N VAL A 24 -8.53 -3.45 0.09
CA VAL A 24 -9.31 -4.32 0.98
C VAL A 24 -9.86 -3.50 2.13
N ARG A 25 -11.16 -3.61 2.36
CA ARG A 25 -11.81 -3.16 3.57
C ARG A 25 -11.78 -4.26 4.61
N LEU A 26 -11.11 -4.01 5.72
CA LEU A 26 -11.09 -4.95 6.83
C LEU A 26 -12.31 -4.77 7.72
N ASP A 27 -12.70 -3.51 7.94
CA ASP A 27 -13.79 -3.11 8.84
C ASP A 27 -14.51 -1.87 8.32
N ALA A 28 -15.56 -1.45 9.03
CA ALA A 28 -16.33 -0.25 8.69
C ALA A 28 -15.46 1.02 8.55
N ARG A 29 -14.36 1.10 9.31
CA ARG A 29 -13.47 2.28 9.39
C ARG A 29 -12.09 2.07 8.74
N THR A 30 -11.73 0.85 8.39
CA THR A 30 -10.34 0.51 8.02
C THR A 30 -10.27 -0.04 6.60
N THR A 31 -9.55 0.67 5.74
CA THR A 31 -9.25 0.26 4.36
C THR A 31 -7.74 0.22 4.16
N VAL A 32 -7.23 -0.86 3.58
CA VAL A 32 -5.81 -1.14 3.40
C VAL A 32 -5.53 -1.48 1.94
N LEU A 33 -4.41 -0.99 1.42
CA LEU A 33 -3.90 -1.38 0.11
C LEU A 33 -2.91 -2.54 0.29
N LEU A 34 -3.25 -3.71 -0.24
CA LEU A 34 -2.42 -4.90 -0.20
C LEU A 34 -1.69 -5.09 -1.51
N LYS A 35 -0.46 -5.62 -1.44
CA LYS A 35 0.37 -5.90 -2.63
C LYS A 35 0.09 -7.27 -3.25
N SER A 36 -0.67 -8.14 -2.58
CA SER A 36 -0.95 -9.50 -3.07
C SER A 36 -2.16 -10.14 -2.40
N MET A 37 -2.77 -11.11 -3.08
CA MET A 37 -3.87 -11.93 -2.55
C MET A 37 -3.45 -12.83 -1.37
N LYS A 38 -2.15 -13.15 -1.24
CA LYS A 38 -1.64 -13.89 -0.08
C LYS A 38 -1.78 -13.08 1.21
N ALA A 39 -1.50 -11.78 1.14
CA ALA A 39 -1.74 -10.88 2.25
C ALA A 39 -3.23 -10.81 2.59
N PHE A 40 -4.12 -10.85 1.59
CA PHE A 40 -5.56 -10.88 1.84
C PHE A 40 -6.01 -12.11 2.64
N ALA A 41 -5.46 -13.29 2.35
CA ALA A 41 -5.77 -14.51 3.11
C ALA A 41 -5.40 -14.36 4.61
N PHE A 42 -4.22 -13.83 4.92
CA PHE A 42 -3.80 -13.52 6.29
C PHE A 42 -4.77 -12.55 7.00
N TRP A 43 -5.20 -11.51 6.28
CA TRP A 43 -6.16 -10.55 6.84
C TRP A 43 -7.56 -11.15 7.02
N LYS A 44 -7.96 -12.09 6.18
CA LYS A 44 -9.26 -12.77 6.26
C LYS A 44 -9.37 -13.71 7.46
N GLU A 45 -8.27 -14.32 7.89
CA GLU A 45 -8.22 -15.08 9.15
C GLU A 45 -8.48 -14.19 10.36
N ARG A 46 -7.97 -12.96 10.33
CA ARG A 46 -8.07 -12.00 11.44
C ARG A 46 -9.35 -11.16 11.42
N TYR A 47 -9.87 -10.88 10.22
CA TYR A 47 -11.06 -10.10 9.94
C TYR A 47 -11.95 -10.91 8.99
N PRO A 48 -12.87 -11.72 9.52
CA PRO A 48 -13.73 -12.60 8.72
C PRO A 48 -14.59 -11.83 7.71
N GLN A 49 -14.90 -10.56 8.00
CA GLN A 49 -15.69 -9.64 7.18
C GLN A 49 -14.86 -8.84 6.16
N ALA A 50 -13.58 -9.15 6.00
CA ALA A 50 -12.72 -8.46 5.04
C ALA A 50 -13.23 -8.64 3.61
N ALA A 51 -13.46 -7.53 2.91
CA ALA A 51 -13.97 -7.49 1.55
C ALA A 51 -13.02 -6.72 0.63
N VAL A 52 -12.80 -7.26 -0.57
CA VAL A 52 -12.05 -6.57 -1.62
C VAL A 52 -12.99 -5.53 -2.25
N ILE A 53 -12.56 -4.27 -2.32
CA ILE A 53 -13.30 -3.18 -2.96
C ILE A 53 -12.81 -2.98 -4.40
N GLU A 54 -11.51 -3.13 -4.67
CA GLU A 54 -10.88 -2.77 -5.95
C GLU A 54 -9.58 -3.54 -6.21
#